data_AF-A0AAZ1XQM7-F1
#
_entry.id   AF-A0AAZ1XQM7-F1
#
_cell.length_a   1.000
_cell.length_b   1.000
_cell.length_c   1.000
_cell.angle_alpha   90.00
_cell.angle_beta   90.00
_cell.angle_gamma   90.00
#
_symmetry.space_group_name_H-M   'P 1'
#
loop_
_entity.id
_entity.type
_entity.pdbx_description
1 polymer ?
#
loop_
_entity_poly.entity_id
_entity_poly.type
_entity_poly.pdbx_seq_one_letter_code
_entity_poly.pdbx_strand_id
1 'polypeptide(L)' 'MSAAINLQFEDQIMCSICLNVFTDPVSTPCGHNFCKNCISQHWKTNRRYTCPICNKVFKRRPELDINTLFSEMVAHYVG' A
#
# COMPACT_ATOMS: atom_id res chain seq x y z
N MET A 1 -11.59 -6.99 -23.68
CA MET A 1 -11.65 -7.10 -22.21
C MET A 1 -12.44 -5.89 -21.71
N SER A 2 -13.41 -6.08 -20.81
CA SER A 2 -14.43 -5.06 -20.46
C SER A 2 -13.81 -3.86 -19.71
N ALA A 3 -14.20 -2.64 -20.08
CA ALA A 3 -13.78 -1.39 -19.43
C ALA A 3 -14.09 -1.35 -17.91
N ALA A 4 -15.09 -2.12 -17.45
CA ALA A 4 -15.43 -2.21 -16.03
C ALA A 4 -14.39 -2.99 -15.19
N ILE A 5 -13.66 -3.92 -15.82
CA ILE A 5 -12.57 -4.68 -15.16
C ILE A 5 -11.35 -3.76 -14.95
N ASN A 6 -11.10 -2.83 -15.88
CA ASN A 6 -9.97 -1.92 -15.80
C ASN A 6 -10.11 -0.93 -14.64
N LEU A 7 -11.30 -0.32 -14.45
CA LEU A 7 -11.55 0.64 -13.37
C LEU A 7 -11.42 0.02 -11.97
N GLN A 8 -11.91 -1.21 -11.78
CA GLN A 8 -11.78 -1.90 -10.49
C GLN A 8 -10.34 -2.22 -10.15
N PHE A 9 -9.50 -2.48 -11.15
CA PHE A 9 -8.11 -2.86 -10.95
C PHE A 9 -7.22 -1.65 -10.62
N GLU A 10 -7.47 -0.47 -11.20
CA GLU A 10 -6.77 0.78 -10.86
C GLU A 10 -6.84 1.05 -9.34
N ASP A 11 -8.02 0.92 -8.75
CA ASP A 11 -8.21 1.08 -7.30
C ASP A 11 -7.43 0.05 -6.47
N GLN A 12 -7.19 -1.16 -7.00
CA GLN A 12 -6.43 -2.19 -6.30
C GLN A 12 -4.92 -1.94 -6.30
N ILE A 13 -4.40 -1.16 -7.25
CA ILE A 13 -2.96 -0.89 -7.38
C ILE A 13 -2.55 0.52 -6.95
N MET A 14 -3.48 1.31 -6.44
CA MET A 14 -3.21 2.66 -5.93
C MET A 14 -2.94 2.67 -4.43
N CYS A 15 -1.91 3.41 -4.03
CA CYS A 15 -1.64 3.70 -2.64
C CYS A 15 -2.61 4.76 -2.10
N SER A 16 -3.33 4.42 -1.03
CA SER A 16 -4.30 5.33 -0.41
C SER A 16 -3.68 6.55 0.31
N ILE A 17 -2.34 6.67 0.36
CA ILE A 17 -1.64 7.81 0.97
C ILE A 17 -1.24 8.83 -0.10
N CYS A 18 -0.54 8.40 -1.15
CA CYS A 18 -0.10 9.30 -2.23
C CYS A 18 -1.06 9.36 -3.41
N LEU A 19 -2.11 8.52 -3.42
CA LEU A 19 -3.11 8.42 -4.48
C LEU A 19 -2.50 8.15 -5.87
N ASN A 20 -1.39 7.42 -5.90
CA ASN A 20 -0.69 7.00 -7.11
C ASN A 20 -0.46 5.48 -7.07
N VAL A 21 -0.10 4.89 -8.22
CA VAL A 21 0.31 3.49 -8.32
C VAL A 21 1.42 3.18 -7.30
N PHE A 22 1.37 2.00 -6.68
CA PHE A 22 2.36 1.61 -5.68
C PHE A 22 3.80 1.68 -6.21
N THR A 23 4.69 2.31 -5.42
CA THR A 23 6.14 2.23 -5.57
C THR A 23 6.70 1.50 -4.36
N ASP A 24 7.46 0.43 -4.58
CA ASP A 24 7.95 -0.46 -3.52
C ASP A 24 6.83 -0.84 -2.54
N PRO A 25 5.77 -1.54 -2.99
CA PRO A 25 4.63 -1.85 -2.14
C PRO A 25 5.05 -2.67 -0.93
N VAL A 26 4.49 -2.36 0.23
CA VAL A 26 4.66 -3.11 1.47
C VAL A 26 3.31 -3.44 2.08
N SER A 27 3.22 -4.59 2.75
CA SER A 27 2.00 -5.05 3.42
C SER A 27 2.11 -4.90 4.93
N THR A 28 1.18 -4.17 5.54
CA THR A 28 1.10 -4.08 7.01
C THR A 28 0.57 -5.40 7.61
N PRO A 29 0.79 -5.69 8.92
CA PRO A 29 0.25 -6.89 9.56
C PRO A 29 -1.29 -6.98 9.63
N CYS A 30 -2.02 -5.93 9.21
CA CYS A 30 -3.46 -6.00 9.01
C CYS A 30 -3.88 -6.29 7.56
N GLY A 31 -2.94 -6.53 6.65
CA GLY A 31 -3.19 -6.90 5.25
C GLY A 31 -3.29 -5.73 4.27
N HIS A 32 -3.24 -4.48 4.73
CA HIS A 32 -3.31 -3.31 3.85
C HIS A 32 -1.95 -2.93 3.28
N ASN A 33 -1.94 -2.48 2.02
CA ASN A 33 -0.75 -2.18 1.24
C ASN A 33 -0.52 -0.68 1.08
N PHE A 34 0.75 -0.26 1.09
CA PHE A 34 1.18 1.14 0.92
C PHE A 34 2.52 1.19 0.19
N CYS A 35 2.88 2.32 -0.41
CA CYS A 35 4.27 2.54 -0.79
C CYS A 35 5.15 2.55 0.48
N LYS A 36 6.33 1.93 0.44
CA LYS A 36 7.24 1.84 1.59
C LYS A 36 7.54 3.21 2.20
N ASN A 37 7.80 4.20 1.34
CA ASN A 37 8.07 5.57 1.77
C ASN A 37 6.84 6.23 2.41
N CYS A 38 5.65 6.06 1.81
CA CYS A 38 4.41 6.68 2.29
C CYS A 38 4.04 6.22 3.70
N ILE A 39 3.99 4.91 3.96
CA ILE A 39 3.66 4.40 5.30
C ILE A 39 4.76 4.74 6.33
N SER A 40 6.02 4.74 5.89
CA SER A 40 7.14 5.13 6.75
C SER A 40 7.07 6.59 7.17
N GLN A 41 6.69 7.50 6.26
CA GLN A 41 6.49 8.92 6.57
C GLN A 41 5.26 9.11 7.46
N HIS A 42 4.14 8.44 7.16
CA HIS A 42 2.94 8.49 7.98
C HIS A 42 3.21 8.10 9.45
N TRP A 43 4.03 7.06 9.67
CA TRP A 43 4.43 6.65 11.02
C TRP A 43 5.50 7.54 11.67
N LYS A 44 6.26 8.34 10.90
CA LYS A 44 7.19 9.32 11.45
C LYS A 44 6.46 10.56 11.99
N THR A 45 5.37 10.97 11.33
CA THR A 45 4.63 12.20 11.68
C THR A 45 3.51 11.98 12.71
N ASN A 46 3.05 10.73 12.89
CA ASN A 46 1.99 10.40 13.84
C ASN A 46 2.52 9.85 15.17
N ARG A 47 1.80 10.15 16.25
CA ARG A 47 2.11 9.64 17.61
C ARG A 47 1.91 8.12 17.77
N ARG A 48 1.19 7.48 16.85
CA ARG A 48 0.83 6.06 16.89
C ARG A 48 1.14 5.42 15.55
N TYR A 49 1.59 4.16 15.59
CA TYR A 49 1.75 3.33 14.40
C TYR A 49 0.38 2.77 14.00
N THR A 50 -0.42 3.60 13.33
CA THR A 50 -1.78 3.25 12.93
C THR A 50 -1.81 2.90 11.45
N CYS A 51 -2.65 1.94 11.05
CA CYS A 51 -2.96 1.70 9.64
C CYS A 51 -3.88 2.82 9.11
N PRO A 52 -3.52 3.52 8.02
CA PRO A 52 -4.35 4.57 7.44
C PRO A 52 -5.74 4.13 6.96
N ILE A 53 -5.95 2.83 6.68
CA ILE A 53 -7.22 2.32 6.15
C ILE A 53 -8.15 1.82 7.25
N CYS A 54 -7.69 0.86 8.07
CA CYS A 54 -8.56 0.23 9.07
C CYS A 54 -8.35 0.72 10.51
N ASN A 55 -7.50 1.73 10.71
CA ASN A 55 -7.18 2.30 12.02
C ASN A 55 -6.61 1.31 13.05
N LYS A 56 -6.16 0.11 12.63
CA LYS A 56 -5.47 -0.81 13.53
C LYS A 56 -4.20 -0.16 14.08
N VAL A 57 -4.06 -0.15 15.40
CA VAL A 57 -2.88 0.37 16.09
C VAL A 57 -1.88 -0.76 16.32
N PHE A 58 -0.62 -0.53 15.94
CA PHE A 58 0.50 -1.42 16.22
C PHE A 58 1.26 -0.92 17.47
N LYS A 59 1.58 -1.83 18.39
CA LYS A 59 2.29 -1.48 19.64
C LYS A 59 3.72 -1.00 19.40
N ARG A 60 4.36 -1.49 18.34
CA ARG A 60 5.70 -1.12 17.87
C ARG A 60 5.62 -0.86 16.38
N ARG A 61 6.59 -0.12 15.84
CA ARG A 61 6.69 0.09 14.39
C ARG A 61 6.96 -1.26 13.72
N PRO A 62 6.08 -1.74 12.83
CA PRO A 62 6.36 -2.94 12.04
C PRO A 62 7.57 -2.71 11.12
N GLU A 63 8.45 -3.70 11.05
CA GLU A 63 9.44 -3.82 9.97
C GLU A 63 8.73 -4.38 8.76
N LEU A 64 8.84 -3.68 7.63
CA LEU A 64 8.10 -3.99 6.41
C LEU A 64 9.07 -4.19 5.23
N ASP A 65 8.99 -5.37 4.63
CA ASP A 65 9.68 -5.71 3.40
C ASP A 65 8.80 -5.48 2.18
N ILE A 66 9.46 -5.28 1.04
CA ILE A 66 8.77 -5.11 -0.24
C ILE A 66 8.03 -6.40 -0.56
N ASN A 67 6.74 -6.28 -0.86
CA ASN A 67 5.93 -7.37 -1.36
C ASN A 67 6.23 -7.56 -2.85
N THR A 68 7.20 -8.42 -3.16
CA THR A 68 7.68 -8.64 -4.53
C THR A 68 6.58 -9.17 -5.46
N LEU A 69 5.75 -10.10 -4.97
CA LEU A 69 4.61 -10.62 -5.73
C LEU A 69 3.64 -9.49 -6.11
N PHE A 70 3.32 -8.61 -5.17
CA PHE A 70 2.42 -7.50 -5.46
C PHE A 70 3.08 -6.46 -6.37
N SER A 71 4.39 -6.25 -6.22
CA SER A 71 5.16 -5.40 -7.14
C SER A 71 5.13 -5.91 -8.58
N GLU A 72 5.24 -7.23 -8.79
CA GLU A 72 5.11 -7.87 -10.10
C GLU A 72 3.70 -7.67 -10.66
N MET A 73 2.66 -7.88 -9.85
CA MET A 73 1.26 -7.66 -10.26
C MET A 73 1.01 -6.21 -10.70
N VAL A 74 1.56 -5.24 -9.97
CA VAL A 74 1.47 -3.82 -10.35
C VAL A 74 2.18 -3.58 -11.68
N ALA A 75 3.41 -4.09 -11.84
CA ALA A 75 4.20 -3.91 -13.06
C ALA A 75 3.51 -4.46 -14.32
N HIS A 76 2.78 -5.57 -14.22
CA HIS A 76 2.00 -6.14 -15.33
C HIS A 76 0.84 -5.25 -15.80
N TYR A 77 0.45 -4.25 -15.03
CA TYR A 77 -0.63 -3.32 -15.40
C TYR A 77 -0.10 -2.00 -15.96
N VAL A 78 1.10 -1.58 -15.54
CA VAL A 78 1.72 -0.34 -16.05
C VAL A 78 2.53 -0.56 -17.34
N GLY A 79 2.59 -1.80 -17.84
CA GLY A 79 3.24 -2.19 -19.10
C GLY A 79 2.28 -2.89 -20.05
#